data_AF-A0A9N7TXZ1-F1
#
_entry.id   AF-A0A9N7TXZ1-F1
#
_cell.length_a   1.000
_cell.length_b   1.000
_cell.length_c   1.000
_cell.angle_alpha   90.00
_cell.angle_beta   90.00
_cell.angle_gamma   90.00
#
_symmetry.space_group_name_H-M   'P 1'
#
loop_
_entity.id
_entity.type
_entity.pdbx_description
1 polymer ?
#
loop_
_entity_poly.entity_id
_entity_poly.type
_entity_poly.pdbx_seq_one_letter_code
_entity_poly.pdbx_strand_id
1 'polypeptide(L)'
;MSQTPTLRSLLFFFELYGICSGFLQDADNCTNNTRQFKVFSVPGEMAMLNSTLVSPDVFDFNTVPYNITWLDSKTGEEISNQTGRVLVRGETLWFLNVTLDDSGEYVTILRGQYQLDLLQ
;
A
#
# COMPACT_ATOMS: atom_id res chain seq x y z
N MET A 1 -22.60 33.28 30.85
CA MET A 1 -23.26 32.04 30.43
C MET A 1 -22.20 31.03 30.06
N SER A 2 -21.84 30.16 31.01
CA SER A 2 -20.84 29.09 30.81
C SER A 2 -21.61 27.81 30.52
N GLN A 3 -21.57 27.35 29.27
CA GLN A 3 -22.15 26.05 28.91
C GLN A 3 -21.07 24.99 29.14
N THR A 4 -21.18 24.28 30.26
CA THR A 4 -20.39 23.07 30.51
C THR A 4 -20.78 22.02 29.48
N PRO A 5 -19.85 21.56 28.61
CA PRO A 5 -20.14 20.48 27.67
C PRO A 5 -20.39 19.20 28.48
N THR A 6 -21.52 18.57 28.24
CA THR A 6 -21.84 17.28 28.88
C THR A 6 -20.90 16.21 28.33
N LEU A 7 -20.43 15.33 29.22
CA LEU A 7 -19.51 14.22 28.93
C LEU A 7 -19.94 13.38 27.69
N ARG A 8 -21.25 13.33 27.44
CA ARG A 8 -21.89 12.65 26.30
C ARG A 8 -21.52 13.27 24.94
N SER A 9 -21.28 14.58 24.88
CA SER A 9 -20.89 15.27 23.65
C SER A 9 -19.42 15.04 23.31
N LEU A 10 -18.54 14.82 24.30
CA LEU A 10 -17.13 14.50 24.09
C LEU A 10 -16.93 13.08 23.55
N LEU A 11 -17.75 12.12 23.99
CA LEU A 11 -17.69 10.73 23.53
C LEU A 11 -18.02 10.58 22.03
N PHE A 12 -18.92 11.40 21.49
CA PHE A 12 -19.22 11.43 20.05
C PHE A 12 -18.05 11.94 19.19
N PHE A 13 -17.18 12.80 19.73
CA PHE A 13 -15.99 13.27 19.01
C PHE A 13 -14.89 12.21 18.95
N PHE A 14 -14.81 11.31 19.94
CA PHE A 14 -13.85 10.21 19.94
C PHE A 14 -14.26 9.03 19.04
N GLU A 15 -15.55 8.81 18.79
CA GLU A 15 -16.02 7.77 17.85
C GLU A 15 -15.76 8.14 16.38
N LEU A 16 -15.75 9.42 16.00
CA LEU A 16 -15.51 9.86 14.62
C LEU A 16 -14.02 10.08 14.27
N TYR A 17 -13.15 10.24 15.27
CA TYR A 17 -11.70 10.33 15.08
C TYR A 17 -10.97 8.99 15.21
N GLY A 18 -11.69 7.91 15.53
CA GLY A 18 -11.13 6.58 15.82
C GLY A 18 -10.68 5.75 14.62
N ILE A 19 -10.80 6.25 13.38
CA ILE A 19 -10.44 5.48 12.17
C ILE A 19 -9.44 6.25 11.30
N CYS A 20 -8.30 6.66 11.87
CA CYS A 20 -7.21 7.24 11.05
C CYS A 20 -5.79 6.79 11.43
N SER A 21 -5.64 5.77 12.28
CA SER A 21 -4.30 5.34 12.71
C SER A 21 -4.05 3.82 12.64
N GLY A 22 -4.95 3.04 12.07
CA GLY A 22 -4.88 1.58 12.11
C GLY A 22 -5.05 0.93 10.75
N PHE A 23 -4.07 1.04 9.85
CA PHE A 23 -4.02 0.14 8.69
C PHE A 23 -2.60 -0.28 8.26
N LEU A 24 -1.59 -0.05 9.11
CA LEU A 24 -0.24 -0.58 8.88
C LEU A 24 0.43 -1.03 10.19
N GLN A 25 -0.32 -1.50 11.19
CA GLN A 25 0.26 -1.96 12.46
C GLN A 25 0.02 -3.43 12.83
N ASP A 26 -0.87 -4.17 12.16
CA ASP A 26 -1.16 -5.56 12.56
C ASP A 26 -0.75 -6.61 11.50
N ALA A 27 0.49 -6.48 11.02
CA ALA A 27 1.26 -7.63 10.57
C ALA A 27 2.55 -7.60 11.40
N ASP A 28 2.57 -8.30 12.53
CA ASP A 28 3.63 -8.30 13.55
C ASP A 28 5.07 -8.61 13.03
N ASN A 29 5.26 -8.79 11.71
CA ASN A 29 6.52 -9.14 11.07
C ASN A 29 6.79 -8.43 9.71
N CYS A 30 6.08 -7.35 9.37
CA CYS A 30 6.35 -6.62 8.12
C CYS A 30 7.46 -5.58 8.31
N THR A 31 8.57 -5.75 7.60
CA THR A 31 9.66 -4.74 7.57
C THR A 31 9.30 -3.64 6.58
N ASN A 32 9.17 -2.40 7.05
CA ASN A 32 8.92 -1.25 6.21
C ASN A 32 10.22 -0.76 5.54
N ASN A 33 10.29 -0.90 4.21
CA ASN A 33 11.39 -0.36 3.41
C ASN A 33 10.98 0.99 2.82
N THR A 34 11.54 2.08 3.33
CA THR A 34 11.13 3.46 3.01
C THR A 34 11.69 4.01 1.69
N ARG A 35 12.19 3.16 0.78
CA ARG A 35 12.73 3.62 -0.51
C ARG A 35 11.58 4.07 -1.43
N GLN A 36 11.47 5.38 -1.64
CA GLN A 36 10.48 5.98 -2.54
C GLN A 36 11.13 6.33 -3.88
N PHE A 37 10.39 6.13 -4.97
CA PHE A 37 10.73 6.65 -6.30
C PHE A 37 9.54 7.43 -6.85
N LYS A 38 9.80 8.36 -7.78
CA LYS A 38 8.78 9.22 -8.35
C LYS A 38 8.71 9.03 -9.86
N VAL A 39 7.50 8.86 -10.36
CA VAL A 39 7.20 8.80 -11.79
C VAL A 39 6.26 9.97 -12.11
N PHE A 40 6.52 10.64 -13.23
CA PHE A 40 5.66 11.70 -13.75
C PHE A 40 5.09 11.24 -15.08
N SER A 41 3.80 11.52 -15.31
CA SER A 41 3.10 11.18 -16.55
C SER A 41 2.11 12.28 -16.90
N VAL A 42 1.76 12.41 -18.18
CA VAL A 42 0.75 13.34 -18.69
C VAL A 42 -0.58 12.59 -18.84
N PRO A 43 -1.74 13.23 -18.55
CA PRO A 43 -3.03 12.58 -18.79
C PRO A 43 -3.17 12.08 -20.24
N GLY A 44 -3.65 10.85 -20.40
CA GLY A 44 -3.73 10.17 -21.70
C GLY A 44 -2.54 9.27 -22.03
N GLU A 45 -1.40 9.43 -21.34
CA GLU A 45 -0.23 8.57 -21.52
C GLU A 45 -0.29 7.31 -20.64
N MET A 46 0.61 6.37 -20.93
CA MET A 46 0.84 5.22 -20.06
C MET A 46 1.87 5.55 -18.98
N ALA A 47 1.64 5.06 -17.77
CA ALA A 47 2.62 5.09 -16.69
C ALA A 47 2.88 3.69 -16.15
N MET A 48 4.13 3.43 -15.78
CA MET A 48 4.54 2.19 -15.13
C MET A 48 5.27 2.52 -13.84
N LEU A 49 4.85 1.88 -12.76
CA LEU A 49 5.53 1.86 -11.47
C LEU A 49 6.19 0.48 -11.32
N ASN A 50 7.42 0.45 -10.82
CA ASN A 50 8.14 -0.79 -10.54
C ASN A 50 8.48 -0.90 -9.06
N SER A 51 8.18 -2.02 -8.43
CA SER A 51 8.52 -2.26 -7.04
C SER A 51 10.05 -2.29 -6.87
N THR A 52 10.54 -1.62 -5.84
CA THR A 52 11.95 -1.72 -5.43
C THR A 52 12.17 -2.82 -4.39
N LEU A 53 11.12 -3.53 -3.97
CA LEU A 53 11.21 -4.59 -2.97
C LEU A 53 11.83 -5.87 -3.51
N VAL A 54 11.70 -6.12 -4.82
CA VAL A 54 12.35 -7.25 -5.50
C VAL A 54 13.74 -6.81 -5.98
N SER A 55 14.59 -6.52 -5.01
CA SER A 55 16.01 -6.23 -5.22
C SER A 55 16.82 -7.15 -4.31
N PRO A 56 17.96 -7.71 -4.76
CA PRO A 56 18.79 -8.57 -3.91
C PRO A 56 19.25 -7.89 -2.61
N ASP A 57 19.32 -6.56 -2.60
CA ASP A 57 19.67 -5.76 -1.42
C ASP A 57 18.54 -5.71 -0.37
N VAL A 58 17.31 -6.08 -0.75
CA VAL A 58 16.10 -5.94 0.07
C VAL A 58 15.46 -7.31 0.35
N PHE A 59 15.40 -8.20 -0.64
CA PHE A 59 14.83 -9.53 -0.54
C PHE A 59 15.46 -10.48 -1.57
N ASP A 60 15.90 -11.66 -1.14
CA ASP A 60 16.42 -12.69 -2.05
C ASP A 60 15.28 -13.43 -2.76
N PHE A 61 14.84 -12.86 -3.88
CA PHE A 61 13.75 -13.37 -4.69
C PHE A 61 14.07 -14.65 -5.46
N ASN A 62 15.34 -15.09 -5.49
CA ASN A 62 15.73 -16.31 -6.20
C ASN A 62 15.54 -17.56 -5.34
N THR A 63 15.54 -17.40 -4.02
CA THR A 63 15.54 -18.54 -3.08
C THR A 63 14.20 -18.73 -2.38
N VAL A 64 13.39 -17.67 -2.25
CA VAL A 64 12.12 -17.70 -1.53
C VAL A 64 10.96 -17.31 -2.45
N PRO A 65 9.99 -18.22 -2.71
CA PRO A 65 8.75 -17.87 -3.40
C PRO A 65 8.00 -16.76 -2.64
N TYR A 66 7.48 -15.80 -3.39
CA TYR A 66 6.80 -14.65 -2.81
C TYR A 66 5.58 -14.24 -3.63
N ASN A 67 4.62 -13.64 -2.93
CA ASN A 67 3.51 -12.91 -3.53
C ASN A 67 3.73 -11.42 -3.34
N ILE A 68 3.43 -10.64 -4.37
CA ILE A 68 3.47 -9.18 -4.29
C ILE A 68 2.09 -8.60 -4.59
N THR A 69 1.66 -7.64 -3.77
CA THR A 69 0.39 -6.92 -3.93
C THR A 69 0.65 -5.42 -3.98
N TRP A 70 -0.13 -4.71 -4.79
CA TRP A 70 -0.13 -3.25 -4.87
C TRP A 70 -1.32 -2.68 -4.12
N LEU A 71 -1.10 -1.64 -3.32
CA LEU A 71 -2.14 -0.92 -2.58
C LEU A 71 -2.12 0.56 -2.96
N ASP A 72 -3.31 1.18 -3.00
CA ASP A 72 -3.43 2.63 -2.95
C ASP A 72 -3.18 3.09 -1.51
N SER A 73 -2.23 4.03 -1.29
CA SER A 73 -1.87 4.42 0.07
C SER A 73 -2.96 5.24 0.78
N LYS A 74 -3.85 5.90 0.03
CA LYS A 74 -4.93 6.73 0.56
C LYS A 74 -6.09 5.87 1.02
N THR A 75 -6.47 4.86 0.23
CA THR A 75 -7.61 3.99 0.56
C THR A 75 -7.21 2.73 1.32
N GLY A 76 -5.95 2.29 1.20
CA GLY A 76 -5.47 1.01 1.72
C GLY A 76 -5.97 -0.20 0.92
N GLU A 77 -6.73 0.03 -0.14
CA GLU A 77 -7.33 -1.05 -0.94
C GLU A 77 -6.30 -1.66 -1.90
N GLU A 78 -6.44 -2.97 -2.11
CA GLU A 78 -5.62 -3.68 -3.09
C GLU A 78 -6.03 -3.30 -4.52
N ILE A 79 -5.04 -2.89 -5.29
CA ILE A 79 -5.19 -2.57 -6.69
C ILE A 79 -5.19 -3.89 -7.46
N SER A 80 -6.23 -4.08 -8.26
CA SER A 80 -6.40 -5.24 -9.13
C SER A 80 -6.52 -4.82 -10.59
N ASN A 81 -6.50 -5.81 -11.48
CA ASN A 81 -6.64 -5.58 -12.92
C ASN A 81 -8.00 -4.94 -13.23
N GLN A 82 -7.96 -3.79 -13.91
CA GLN A 82 -9.14 -3.10 -14.42
C GLN A 82 -9.07 -3.11 -15.95
N THR A 83 -10.03 -3.76 -16.59
CA THR A 83 -10.07 -3.94 -18.05
C THR A 83 -9.82 -2.62 -18.79
N GLY A 84 -8.74 -2.57 -19.57
CA GLY A 84 -8.40 -1.42 -20.42
C GLY A 84 -7.85 -0.19 -19.70
N ARG A 85 -7.66 -0.22 -18.37
CA ARG A 85 -7.15 0.92 -17.60
C ARG A 85 -5.95 0.58 -16.73
N VAL A 86 -6.06 -0.43 -15.87
CA VAL A 86 -5.04 -0.78 -14.88
C VAL A 86 -4.61 -2.23 -15.08
N LEU A 87 -3.31 -2.46 -15.14
CA LEU A 87 -2.72 -3.79 -15.23
C LEU A 87 -1.68 -3.97 -14.12
N VAL A 88 -1.94 -4.93 -13.24
CA VAL A 88 -1.01 -5.41 -12.22
C VAL A 88 -0.33 -6.65 -12.75
N ARG A 89 0.99 -6.59 -12.86
CA ARG A 89 1.82 -7.70 -13.33
C ARG A 89 3.02 -7.85 -12.42
N GLY A 90 2.83 -8.64 -11.35
CA GLY A 90 3.84 -8.89 -10.32
C GLY A 90 4.40 -7.60 -9.76
N GLU A 91 5.69 -7.36 -10.00
CA GLU A 91 6.44 -6.18 -9.54
C GLU A 91 6.04 -4.88 -10.21
N THR A 92 5.21 -4.90 -11.25
CA THR A 92 4.85 -3.71 -12.01
C THR A 92 3.37 -3.39 -11.95
N LEU A 93 3.06 -2.11 -11.74
CA LEU A 93 1.72 -1.54 -11.83
C LEU A 93 1.68 -0.59 -13.03
N TRP A 94 0.76 -0.85 -13.94
CA TRP A 94 0.60 -0.11 -15.18
C TRP A 94 -0.73 0.63 -15.18
N PHE A 95 -0.68 1.92 -15.51
CA PHE A 95 -1.82 2.71 -15.92
C PHE A 95 -1.73 2.87 -17.43
N LEU A 96 -2.69 2.31 -18.16
CA LEU A 96 -2.72 2.29 -19.62
C LEU A 96 -3.27 3.60 -20.22
N ASN A 97 -3.99 4.38 -19.41
CA ASN A 97 -4.50 5.70 -19.74
C ASN A 97 -4.60 6.49 -18.43
N VAL A 98 -3.56 7.27 -18.13
CA VAL A 98 -3.46 8.02 -16.88
C VAL A 98 -4.47 9.16 -16.85
N THR A 99 -5.13 9.34 -15.70
CA THR A 99 -5.96 10.51 -15.39
C THR A 99 -5.39 11.27 -14.20
N LEU A 100 -5.92 12.46 -13.92
CA LEU A 100 -5.54 13.23 -12.72
C LEU A 100 -5.92 12.51 -11.42
N ASP A 101 -6.93 11.62 -11.46
CA ASP A 101 -7.36 10.84 -10.31
C ASP A 101 -6.35 9.74 -9.93
N ASP A 102 -5.52 9.30 -10.89
CA ASP A 102 -4.45 8.33 -10.66
C ASP A 102 -3.21 8.97 -9.99
N SER A 103 -3.30 10.24 -9.58
CA SER A 103 -2.22 10.91 -8.84
C SER A 103 -2.23 10.53 -7.37
N GLY A 104 -1.14 9.93 -6.90
CA GLY A 104 -1.05 9.48 -5.52
C GLY A 104 0.24 8.74 -5.19
N GLU A 105 0.21 8.16 -4.00
CA GLU A 105 1.24 7.26 -3.51
C GLU A 105 0.71 5.83 -3.56
N TYR A 106 1.58 4.92 -3.99
CA TYR A 106 1.26 3.52 -4.16
C TYR A 106 2.27 2.69 -3.38
N VAL A 107 1.78 1.67 -2.69
CA VAL A 107 2.60 0.83 -1.81
C VAL A 107 2.62 -0.59 -2.35
N THR A 108 3.78 -1.22 -2.33
CA THR A 108 3.89 -2.66 -2.59
C THR A 108 4.10 -3.40 -1.29
N ILE A 109 3.42 -4.53 -1.12
CA ILE A 109 3.66 -5.46 -0.01
C ILE A 109 4.15 -6.77 -0.60
N LEU A 110 5.33 -7.21 -0.17
CA LEU A 110 5.90 -8.51 -0.49
C LEU A 110 5.63 -9.48 0.67
N ARG A 111 5.04 -10.62 0.35
CA ARG A 111 4.76 -11.71 1.29
C ARG A 111 5.54 -12.94 0.85
N GLY A 112 6.64 -13.22 1.54
CA GLY A 112 7.39 -14.47 1.40
C GLY A 112 6.88 -15.52 2.38
N GLN A 113 6.96 -16.79 2.00
CA GLN A 113 6.88 -17.87 2.98
C GLN A 113 8.24 -17.97 3.66
N TYR A 114 8.39 -17.41 4.86
CA TYR A 114 9.46 -17.89 5.73
C TYR A 114 9.13 -19.34 6.07
N GLN A 115 9.82 -20.27 5.42
CA GLN A 115 9.73 -21.67 5.79
C GLN A 115 10.31 -21.78 7.20
N LEU A 116 9.46 -22.06 8.19
CA LEU A 116 9.87 -22.49 9.53
C LEU A 116 10.48 -23.91 9.45
N ASP A 117 11.37 -24.14 8.49
CA ASP A 117 12.24 -25.31 8.46
C ASP A 117 13.56 -24.86 9.06
N LEU A 118 13.63 -24.83 10.39
CA LEU A 118 14.85 -24.99 11.18
C LEU A 118 14.50 -24.93 12.67
N LEU A 119 13.79 -25.95 13.16
CA LEU A 119 14.05 -26.56 14.47
C LEU A 119 13.53 -28.02 14.40
N GLN A 120 14.34 -28.87 13.77
CA GLN A 120 14.54 -30.24 14.27
C GLN A 120 15.33 -30.18 15.57
#